data_AF-A0A3D0IAX7-F1
#
_entry.id   AF-A0A3D0IAX7-F1
#
_cell.length_a   1.000
_cell.length_b   1.000
_cell.length_c   1.000
_cell.angle_alpha   90.00
_cell.angle_beta   90.00
_cell.angle_gamma   90.00
#
_symmetry.space_group_name_H-M   'P 1'
#
loop_
_entity.id
_entity.type
_entity.pdbx_description
1 polymer ?
#
loop_
_entity_poly.entity_id
_entity_poly.type
_entity_poly.pdbx_seq_one_letter_code
_entity_poly.pdbx_strand_id
1 'polypeptide(L)'
;MEEEDLDIPAGLPTSLRDPVGIVRRRWPWMVVAFALGLGATAAVVRFVPPSYVAFAMVLITSKRIPESFVRSTVTEDSFEHVNAMIGEILSREKLAAVIEKHGLYPEYRKKLPMSDITTLLRTDIKVEMDPGATPTSQPETAHLLRISFKNTDPQVAADVANDLADLFTTASIEQRSQQSELTTEFLRRELAQAEEALKEQNRKITEFKERYRGELPEEQDANLHRLEMLQQQRQSLAAQIGEANTRIAMMAAGAGGGATPEARLEQVRGRLSSELASGHTEQYPDVIALRREIESLEAETAKQSKEVKEGAAASQATVIQSAQRQVAALQGELAQTEAELHELQTRIIRT
;
A
#
# COMPACT_ATOMS: atom_id res chain seq x y z
N MET A 1 30.29 23.35 107.85
CA MET A 1 30.90 22.03 107.63
C MET A 1 29.84 21.03 108.05
N GLU A 2 29.34 20.12 107.24
CA GLU A 2 29.69 19.66 105.91
C GLU A 2 28.48 18.83 105.43
N GLU A 3 28.26 18.88 104.12
CA GLU A 3 27.51 18.00 103.20
C GLU A 3 26.52 16.96 103.75
N GLU A 4 25.25 17.18 103.43
CA GLU A 4 24.18 16.18 103.40
C GLU A 4 24.09 15.67 101.95
N ASP A 5 24.73 14.54 101.68
CA ASP A 5 24.91 14.01 100.33
C ASP A 5 23.85 12.94 100.01
N LEU A 6 22.87 13.38 99.21
CA LEU A 6 22.10 12.71 98.15
C LEU A 6 21.87 11.18 98.23
N ASP A 7 20.61 10.82 98.48
CA ASP A 7 19.98 9.53 98.16
C ASP A 7 20.11 9.17 96.66
N ILE A 8 20.76 8.06 96.35
CA ILE A 8 20.69 7.38 95.05
C ILE A 8 19.91 6.07 95.22
N PRO A 9 18.79 5.84 94.51
CA PRO A 9 17.96 4.67 94.74
C PRO A 9 18.43 3.41 93.97
N ALA A 10 18.14 2.27 94.60
CA ALA A 10 17.89 0.95 94.02
C ALA A 10 19.07 0.21 93.34
N GLY A 11 19.84 -0.49 94.17
CA GLY A 11 20.66 -1.62 93.73
C GLY A 11 19.83 -2.72 93.05
N LEU A 12 20.36 -3.26 91.96
CA LEU A 12 19.84 -4.42 91.23
C LEU A 12 19.50 -5.59 92.19
N PRO A 13 18.45 -6.37 91.92
CA PRO A 13 18.00 -7.44 92.81
C PRO A 13 19.11 -8.47 93.09
N THR A 14 19.19 -8.89 94.35
CA THR A 14 20.21 -9.79 94.93
C THR A 14 20.27 -11.20 94.32
N SER A 15 19.40 -11.53 93.38
CA SER A 15 19.39 -12.78 92.60
C SER A 15 20.63 -12.99 91.73
N LEU A 16 21.45 -11.95 91.52
CA LEU A 16 22.66 -11.99 90.68
C LEU A 16 23.96 -12.26 91.47
N ARG A 17 23.94 -12.31 92.81
CA ARG A 17 25.16 -12.48 93.63
C ARG A 17 25.47 -13.93 94.05
N ASP A 18 24.51 -14.86 93.99
CA ASP A 18 24.75 -16.28 94.28
C ASP A 18 23.90 -17.21 93.39
N PRO A 19 24.31 -17.41 92.12
CA PRO A 19 23.62 -18.33 91.22
C PRO A 19 23.73 -19.79 91.67
N VAL A 20 24.76 -20.14 92.45
CA VAL A 20 25.08 -21.52 92.84
C VAL A 20 24.13 -22.01 93.94
N GLY A 21 23.79 -21.15 94.91
CA GLY A 21 22.86 -21.47 95.99
C GLY A 21 21.41 -21.71 95.52
N ILE A 22 20.93 -20.93 94.55
CA ILE A 22 19.57 -21.06 93.99
C ILE A 22 19.44 -22.37 93.20
N VAL A 23 20.46 -22.68 92.38
CA VAL A 23 20.50 -23.93 91.60
C VAL A 23 20.50 -25.13 92.55
N ARG A 24 21.33 -25.18 93.60
CA ARG A 24 21.39 -26.36 94.49
C ARG A 24 20.06 -26.65 95.21
N ARG A 25 19.25 -25.63 95.52
CA ARG A 25 17.97 -25.79 96.23
C ARG A 25 16.78 -26.05 95.30
N ARG A 26 16.83 -25.59 94.03
CA ARG A 26 15.73 -25.66 93.07
C ARG A 26 16.01 -26.53 91.83
N TRP A 27 17.19 -27.16 91.74
CA TRP A 27 17.58 -28.01 90.60
C TRP A 27 16.54 -29.10 90.26
N PRO A 28 15.87 -29.79 91.20
CA PRO A 28 14.83 -30.75 90.85
C PRO A 28 13.67 -30.14 90.05
N TRP A 29 13.22 -28.93 90.42
CA TRP A 29 12.17 -28.20 89.70
C TRP A 29 12.63 -27.71 88.33
N MET A 30 13.91 -27.32 88.20
CA MET A 30 14.49 -26.96 86.90
C MET A 30 14.58 -28.16 85.97
N VAL A 31 14.97 -29.34 86.48
CA VAL A 31 15.01 -30.59 85.71
C VAL A 31 13.60 -31.01 85.31
N VAL A 32 12.61 -30.89 86.20
CA VAL A 32 11.21 -31.18 85.87
C VAL A 32 10.68 -30.22 84.80
N ALA A 33 10.92 -28.92 84.91
CA ALA A 33 10.52 -27.95 83.90
C ALA A 33 11.20 -28.21 82.54
N PHE A 34 12.49 -28.56 82.55
CA PHE A 34 13.23 -28.92 81.35
C PHE A 34 12.73 -30.23 80.72
N ALA A 35 12.47 -31.25 81.53
CA ALA A 35 11.90 -32.52 81.07
C ALA A 35 10.49 -32.33 80.50
N LEU A 36 9.68 -31.45 81.11
CA LEU A 36 8.34 -31.13 80.63
C LEU A 36 8.40 -30.35 79.30
N GLY A 37 9.34 -29.42 79.15
CA GLY A 37 9.61 -28.72 77.90
C GLY A 37 10.08 -29.65 76.78
N LEU A 38 11.00 -30.58 77.07
CA LEU A 38 11.43 -31.62 76.13
C LEU A 38 10.28 -32.56 75.76
N GLY A 39 9.48 -33.00 76.74
CA GLY A 39 8.31 -33.84 76.51
C GLY A 39 7.27 -33.16 75.62
N ALA A 40 6.97 -31.88 75.88
CA ALA A 40 6.08 -31.08 75.04
C ALA A 40 6.62 -30.93 73.61
N THR A 41 7.92 -30.67 73.46
CA THR A 41 8.56 -30.54 72.14
C THR A 41 8.51 -31.86 71.36
N ALA A 42 8.84 -32.98 72.02
CA ALA A 42 8.79 -34.31 71.41
C ALA A 42 7.35 -34.70 71.01
N ALA A 43 6.35 -34.33 71.82
CA ALA A 43 4.95 -34.52 71.47
C ALA A 43 4.57 -33.72 70.21
N VAL A 44 4.93 -32.43 70.15
CA VAL A 44 4.64 -31.59 68.97
C VAL A 44 5.27 -32.17 67.70
N VAL A 45 6.55 -32.55 67.73
CA VAL A 45 7.25 -33.16 66.58
C VAL A 45 6.59 -34.47 66.14
N ARG A 46 6.01 -35.23 67.07
CA ARG A 46 5.38 -36.51 66.76
C ARG A 46 3.95 -36.40 66.22
N PHE A 47 3.23 -35.33 66.56
CA PHE A 47 1.81 -35.15 66.19
C PHE A 47 1.59 -34.23 64.99
N VAL A 48 2.52 -33.33 64.67
CA VAL A 48 2.40 -32.46 63.49
C VAL A 48 2.79 -33.25 62.23
N PRO A 49 1.88 -33.44 61.26
CA PRO A 49 2.22 -34.15 60.03
C PRO A 49 3.24 -33.34 59.21
N PRO A 50 4.19 -34.00 58.52
CA PRO A 50 5.09 -33.31 57.62
C PRO A 50 4.31 -32.67 56.47
N SER A 51 4.77 -31.51 56.00
CA SER A 51 4.22 -30.82 54.83
C SER A 51 5.32 -30.65 53.80
N TYR A 52 5.14 -31.26 52.64
CA TYR A 52 6.03 -31.14 51.49
C TYR A 52 5.47 -30.13 50.50
N VAL A 53 6.35 -29.36 49.87
CA VAL A 53 5.98 -28.38 48.84
C VAL A 53 6.74 -28.74 47.58
N ALA A 54 6.01 -28.96 46.49
CA ALA A 54 6.58 -29.11 45.16
C ALA A 54 6.27 -27.87 44.34
N PHE A 55 7.16 -27.53 43.41
CA PHE A 55 6.98 -26.41 42.49
C PHE A 55 7.30 -26.81 41.06
N ALA A 56 6.60 -26.21 40.11
CA ALA A 56 6.84 -26.31 38.68
C ALA A 56 7.00 -24.90 38.09
N MET A 57 7.86 -24.77 37.08
CA MET A 57 8.12 -23.49 36.40
C MET A 57 7.61 -23.57 34.97
N VAL A 58 6.73 -22.63 34.60
CA VAL A 58 6.17 -22.53 33.25
C VAL A 58 6.61 -21.21 32.63
N LEU A 59 7.21 -21.29 31.44
CA LEU A 59 7.58 -20.13 30.66
C LEU A 59 6.40 -19.71 29.78
N ILE A 60 5.89 -18.50 29.98
CA ILE A 60 4.83 -17.91 29.17
C ILE A 60 5.47 -16.84 28.28
N THR A 61 5.29 -16.96 26.97
CA THR A 61 5.75 -15.98 25.99
C THR A 61 4.58 -15.34 25.27
N SER A 62 4.57 -14.02 25.19
CA SER A 62 3.62 -13.29 24.35
C SER A 62 4.25 -13.01 22.99
N LYS A 63 3.62 -13.48 21.91
CA LYS A 63 4.02 -13.05 20.55
C LYS A 63 3.42 -11.66 20.31
N ARG A 64 4.25 -10.61 20.29
CA ARG A 64 3.82 -9.32 19.72
C ARG A 64 3.77 -9.42 18.20
N ILE A 65 2.62 -9.10 17.62
CA ILE A 65 2.56 -8.72 16.20
C ILE A 65 3.34 -7.39 16.11
N PRO A 66 4.34 -7.25 15.23
CA PRO A 66 5.13 -6.03 15.15
C PRO A 66 4.23 -4.79 14.97
N GLU A 67 4.38 -3.80 15.85
CA GLU A 67 3.62 -2.54 15.85
C GLU A 67 3.78 -1.73 14.55
N SER A 68 4.72 -2.13 13.68
CA SER A 68 4.92 -1.56 12.35
C SER A 68 3.76 -1.79 11.39
N PHE A 69 2.88 -2.77 11.64
CA PHE A 69 1.75 -3.07 10.74
C PHE A 69 0.41 -2.52 11.23
N VAL A 70 0.24 -2.30 12.54
CA VAL A 70 -0.92 -1.64 13.13
C VAL A 70 -0.44 -0.96 14.41
N ARG A 71 -0.64 0.36 14.55
CA ARG A 71 -0.52 1.01 15.85
C ARG A 71 -1.65 0.49 16.73
N SER A 72 -1.44 -0.64 17.40
CA SER A 72 -2.39 -1.16 18.37
C SER A 72 -2.57 -0.09 19.44
N THR A 73 -3.76 0.50 19.52
CA THR A 73 -4.13 1.43 20.60
C THR A 73 -4.43 0.67 21.90
N VAL A 74 -4.26 -0.65 21.88
CA VAL A 74 -4.44 -1.54 23.03
C VAL A 74 -3.06 -2.05 23.45
N THR A 75 -2.35 -1.25 24.25
CA THR A 75 -1.36 -1.78 25.19
C THR A 75 -2.14 -2.52 26.27
N GLU A 76 -2.67 -3.70 25.95
CA GLU A 76 -3.23 -4.57 26.97
C GLU A 76 -2.06 -5.08 27.81
N ASP A 77 -2.11 -4.76 29.10
CA ASP A 77 -1.08 -5.11 30.05
C ASP A 77 -0.95 -6.64 30.06
N SER A 78 0.22 -7.16 29.70
CA SER A 78 0.46 -8.62 29.58
C SER A 78 0.14 -9.35 30.89
N PHE A 79 0.08 -8.61 32.00
CA PHE A 79 -0.32 -9.08 33.32
C PHE A 79 -1.82 -9.42 33.45
N GLU A 80 -2.72 -8.67 32.82
CA GLU A 80 -4.18 -8.93 32.91
C GLU A 80 -4.55 -10.25 32.21
N HIS A 81 -3.93 -10.52 31.06
CA HIS A 81 -4.08 -11.79 30.35
C HIS A 81 -3.57 -13.00 31.15
N VAL A 82 -2.45 -12.84 31.86
CA VAL A 82 -1.92 -13.90 32.73
C VAL A 82 -2.87 -14.18 33.89
N ASN A 83 -3.47 -13.15 34.49
CA ASN A 83 -4.45 -13.31 35.56
C ASN A 83 -5.74 -14.00 35.09
N ALA A 84 -6.23 -13.67 33.90
CA ALA A 84 -7.38 -14.35 33.30
C ALA A 84 -7.08 -15.84 33.05
N MET A 85 -5.90 -16.16 32.53
CA MET A 85 -5.45 -17.54 32.33
C MET A 85 -5.35 -18.32 33.65
N ILE A 86 -4.78 -17.70 34.70
CA ILE A 86 -4.73 -18.28 36.05
C ILE A 86 -6.15 -18.57 36.56
N GLY A 87 -7.09 -17.64 36.38
CA GLY A 87 -8.49 -17.83 36.76
C GLY A 87 -9.16 -19.02 36.05
N GLU A 88 -8.91 -19.18 34.75
CA GLU A 88 -9.46 -20.27 33.95
C GLU A 88 -8.88 -21.64 34.33
N ILE A 89 -7.58 -21.72 34.59
CA ILE A 89 -6.93 -22.98 34.99
C ILE A 89 -7.30 -23.38 36.42
N LEU A 90 -7.46 -22.39 37.31
CA LEU A 90 -7.95 -22.58 38.68
C LEU A 90 -9.49 -22.60 38.75
N SER A 91 -10.17 -22.81 37.62
CA SER A 91 -11.61 -23.01 37.57
C SER A 91 -12.01 -24.31 38.28
N ARG A 92 -13.28 -24.34 38.73
CA ARG A 92 -13.81 -25.46 39.52
C ARG A 92 -13.69 -26.78 38.78
N GLU A 93 -13.97 -26.79 37.48
CA GLU A 93 -14.01 -28.01 36.66
C GLU A 93 -12.62 -28.62 36.50
N LYS A 94 -11.62 -27.80 36.19
CA LYS A 94 -10.21 -28.23 36.06
C LYS A 94 -9.66 -28.72 37.40
N LEU A 95 -9.92 -27.98 38.49
CA LEU A 95 -9.48 -28.38 39.83
C LEU A 95 -10.18 -29.67 40.31
N ALA A 96 -11.47 -29.85 40.01
CA ALA A 96 -12.18 -31.09 40.34
C ALA A 96 -11.56 -32.31 39.64
N ALA A 97 -11.19 -32.17 38.36
CA ALA A 97 -10.51 -33.23 37.62
C ALA A 97 -9.15 -33.60 38.24
N VAL A 98 -8.37 -32.60 38.68
CA VAL A 98 -7.09 -32.82 39.38
C VAL A 98 -7.30 -33.51 40.73
N ILE A 99 -8.32 -33.12 41.49
CA ILE A 99 -8.68 -33.75 42.78
C ILE A 99 -9.04 -35.22 42.59
N GLU A 100 -9.82 -35.52 41.54
CA GLU A 100 -10.27 -36.88 41.26
C GLU A 100 -9.10 -37.75 40.77
N LYS A 101 -8.28 -37.25 39.85
CA LYS A 101 -7.12 -37.96 39.29
C LYS A 101 -6.10 -38.37 40.35
N HIS A 102 -5.77 -37.47 41.28
CA HIS A 102 -4.76 -37.72 42.33
C HIS A 102 -5.35 -38.18 43.66
N GLY A 103 -6.67 -38.34 43.74
CA GLY A 103 -7.33 -38.75 44.97
C GLY A 103 -7.07 -37.80 46.15
N LEU A 104 -7.06 -36.48 45.91
CA LEU A 104 -6.76 -35.49 46.94
C LEU A 104 -7.85 -35.44 48.02
N TYR A 105 -7.47 -35.06 49.25
CA TYR A 105 -8.39 -34.79 50.36
C TYR A 105 -9.42 -35.90 50.68
N PRO A 106 -9.01 -37.17 50.87
CA PRO A 106 -9.95 -38.29 51.07
C PRO A 106 -10.87 -38.14 52.29
N GLU A 107 -10.37 -37.52 53.37
CA GLU A 107 -11.16 -37.27 54.59
C GLU A 107 -12.19 -36.16 54.43
N TYR A 108 -11.88 -35.14 53.63
CA TYR A 108 -12.78 -34.02 53.36
C TYR A 108 -13.84 -34.38 52.32
N ARG A 109 -13.52 -35.26 51.34
CA ARG A 109 -14.46 -35.79 50.35
C ARG A 109 -15.68 -36.50 50.94
N LYS A 110 -15.56 -37.05 52.15
CA LYS A 110 -16.69 -37.69 52.86
C LYS A 110 -17.60 -36.70 53.61
N LYS A 111 -17.13 -35.47 53.84
CA LYS A 111 -17.76 -34.50 54.74
C LYS A 111 -18.22 -33.22 54.05
N LEU A 112 -17.59 -32.86 52.94
CA LEU A 112 -17.80 -31.61 52.24
C LEU A 112 -18.21 -31.86 50.78
N PRO A 113 -19.03 -30.96 50.19
CA PRO A 113 -19.30 -30.98 48.77
C PRO A 113 -18.03 -30.66 47.97
N MET A 114 -17.97 -31.13 46.72
CA MET A 114 -16.80 -30.94 45.84
C MET A 114 -16.43 -29.44 45.67
N SER A 115 -17.42 -28.54 45.72
CA SER A 115 -17.20 -27.08 45.66
C SER A 115 -16.22 -26.58 46.71
N ASP A 116 -16.36 -27.08 47.94
CA ASP A 116 -15.61 -26.57 49.08
C ASP A 116 -14.20 -27.14 49.04
N ILE A 117 -14.07 -28.38 48.55
CA ILE A 117 -12.78 -29.05 48.33
C ILE A 117 -11.99 -28.37 47.21
N THR A 118 -12.64 -27.94 46.13
CA THR A 118 -11.96 -27.14 45.08
C THR A 118 -11.48 -25.78 45.61
N THR A 119 -12.21 -25.20 46.58
CA THR A 119 -11.81 -23.94 47.23
C THR A 119 -10.62 -24.15 48.16
N LEU A 120 -10.57 -25.28 48.86
CA LEU A 120 -9.39 -25.69 49.64
C LEU A 120 -8.17 -25.88 48.74
N LEU A 121 -8.33 -26.62 47.62
CA LEU A 121 -7.25 -26.82 46.66
C LEU A 121 -6.73 -25.50 46.10
N ARG A 122 -7.61 -24.58 45.70
CA ARG A 122 -7.22 -23.25 45.21
C ARG A 122 -6.40 -22.48 46.25
N THR A 123 -6.72 -22.63 47.53
CA THR A 123 -5.99 -21.97 48.63
C THR A 123 -4.62 -22.61 48.88
N ASP A 124 -4.49 -23.90 48.59
CA ASP A 124 -3.25 -24.65 48.75
C ASP A 124 -2.29 -24.50 47.56
N ILE A 125 -2.78 -24.03 46.42
CA ILE A 125 -1.99 -23.67 45.24
C ILE A 125 -1.51 -22.22 45.40
N LYS A 126 -0.21 -22.01 45.22
CA LYS A 126 0.39 -20.68 45.11
C LYS A 126 0.95 -20.50 43.71
N VAL A 127 0.51 -19.42 43.06
CA VAL A 127 1.00 -19.02 41.75
C VAL A 127 1.72 -17.68 41.91
N GLU A 128 3.02 -17.67 41.68
CA GLU A 128 3.87 -16.49 41.83
C GLU A 128 4.63 -16.26 40.52
N MET A 129 4.69 -15.02 40.05
CA MET A 129 5.58 -14.66 38.95
C MET A 129 7.00 -14.56 39.51
N ASP A 130 7.96 -15.28 38.92
CA ASP A 130 9.34 -15.28 39.43
C ASP A 130 10.02 -13.94 39.06
N PRO A 131 10.37 -13.08 40.03
CA PRO A 131 11.01 -11.79 39.76
C PRO A 131 12.47 -11.94 39.30
N GLY A 132 13.07 -13.14 39.41
CA GLY A 132 14.48 -13.40 39.14
C GLY A 132 14.82 -13.65 37.67
N ALA A 133 13.84 -13.73 36.77
CA ALA A 133 14.06 -13.90 35.34
C ALA A 133 13.95 -12.56 34.60
N THR A 134 14.81 -11.60 34.95
CA THR A 134 15.15 -10.55 34.00
C THR A 134 15.98 -11.21 32.89
N PRO A 135 15.50 -11.28 31.63
CA PRO A 135 16.32 -11.77 30.55
C PRO A 135 17.40 -10.72 30.32
N THR A 136 18.58 -10.95 30.89
CA THR A 136 19.80 -10.21 30.57
C THR A 136 20.01 -10.39 29.07
N SER A 137 19.60 -9.38 28.27
CA SER A 137 19.72 -9.21 26.81
C SER A 137 18.45 -9.24 25.92
N GLN A 138 17.24 -9.54 26.42
CA GLN A 138 16.01 -9.36 25.61
C GLN A 138 14.81 -8.82 26.42
N PRO A 139 14.07 -7.81 25.95
CA PRO A 139 13.08 -7.12 26.77
C PRO A 139 11.72 -7.85 26.80
N GLU A 140 11.12 -7.88 27.99
CA GLU A 140 9.68 -7.71 28.28
C GLU A 140 8.62 -8.69 27.73
N THR A 141 8.97 -9.80 27.08
CA THR A 141 7.97 -10.66 26.40
C THR A 141 7.88 -12.09 26.94
N ALA A 142 8.69 -12.43 27.94
CA ALA A 142 8.72 -13.76 28.55
C ALA A 142 8.60 -13.64 30.08
N HIS A 143 7.59 -14.29 30.64
CA HIS A 143 7.36 -14.34 32.08
C HIS A 143 7.48 -15.79 32.57
N LEU A 144 8.20 -16.00 33.68
CA LEU A 144 8.27 -17.30 34.34
C LEU A 144 7.26 -17.34 35.46
N LEU A 145 6.36 -18.32 35.39
CA LEU A 145 5.36 -18.59 36.42
C LEU A 145 5.84 -19.76 37.27
N ARG A 146 5.90 -19.54 38.58
CA ARG A 146 6.18 -20.58 39.56
C ARG A 146 4.86 -21.01 40.19
N ILE A 147 4.49 -22.26 39.98
CA ILE A 147 3.29 -22.88 40.54
C ILE A 147 3.73 -23.82 41.64
N SER A 148 3.25 -23.62 42.87
CA SER A 148 3.62 -24.42 44.03
C SER A 148 2.40 -25.06 44.66
N PHE A 149 2.51 -26.32 45.06
CA PHE A 149 1.47 -27.07 45.75
C PHE A 149 2.04 -27.78 46.98
N LYS A 150 1.28 -27.75 48.08
CA LYS A 150 1.67 -28.35 49.37
C LYS A 150 0.83 -29.59 49.68
N ASN A 151 1.48 -30.67 50.11
CA ASN A 151 0.79 -31.90 50.54
C ASN A 151 1.62 -32.68 51.58
N THR A 152 0.98 -33.58 52.33
CA THR A 152 1.64 -34.49 53.28
C THR A 152 2.41 -35.61 52.57
N ASP A 153 2.04 -35.95 51.33
CA ASP A 153 2.77 -36.91 50.50
C ASP A 153 3.64 -36.17 49.47
N PRO A 154 4.97 -36.41 49.45
CA PRO A 154 5.88 -35.75 48.51
C PRO A 154 5.64 -36.15 47.05
N GLN A 155 5.20 -37.38 46.77
CA GLN A 155 4.92 -37.82 45.39
C GLN A 155 3.68 -37.13 44.85
N VAL A 156 2.60 -37.13 45.64
CA VAL A 156 1.36 -36.45 45.26
C VAL A 156 1.59 -34.94 45.12
N ALA A 157 2.44 -34.33 45.95
CA ALA A 157 2.79 -32.93 45.80
C ALA A 157 3.43 -32.64 44.42
N ALA A 158 4.39 -33.47 44.02
CA ALA A 158 5.08 -33.34 42.72
C ALA A 158 4.14 -33.61 41.55
N ASP A 159 3.33 -34.66 41.62
CA ASP A 159 2.41 -35.06 40.54
C ASP A 159 1.35 -33.98 40.29
N VAL A 160 0.80 -33.38 41.34
CA VAL A 160 -0.15 -32.26 41.21
C VAL A 160 0.53 -31.01 40.64
N ALA A 161 1.74 -30.67 41.08
CA ALA A 161 2.47 -29.53 40.54
C ALA A 161 2.78 -29.69 39.03
N ASN A 162 3.15 -30.90 38.60
CA ASN A 162 3.38 -31.23 37.20
C ASN A 162 2.08 -31.14 36.37
N ASP A 163 0.99 -31.73 36.87
CA ASP A 163 -0.31 -31.66 36.20
C ASP A 163 -0.82 -30.22 36.04
N LEU A 164 -0.62 -29.38 37.06
CA LEU A 164 -0.95 -27.96 36.95
C LEU A 164 -0.10 -27.30 35.87
N ALA A 165 1.21 -27.56 35.81
CA ALA A 165 2.07 -27.02 34.77
C ALA A 165 1.66 -27.44 33.34
N ASP A 166 1.21 -28.69 33.18
CA ASP A 166 0.68 -29.20 31.92
C ASP A 166 -0.63 -28.50 31.51
N LEU A 167 -1.52 -28.24 32.48
CA LEU A 167 -2.73 -27.44 32.25
C LEU A 167 -2.39 -26.01 31.81
N PHE A 168 -1.42 -25.36 32.46
CA PHE A 168 -0.93 -24.03 32.06
C PHE A 168 -0.34 -24.02 30.65
N THR A 169 0.46 -25.04 30.31
CA THR A 169 1.06 -25.15 28.98
C THR A 169 -0.01 -25.35 27.90
N THR A 170 -0.98 -26.24 28.15
CA THR A 170 -2.07 -26.53 27.22
C THR A 170 -2.95 -25.30 27.00
N ALA A 171 -3.36 -24.64 28.07
CA ALA A 171 -4.17 -23.41 28.01
C ALA A 171 -3.44 -22.29 27.25
N SER A 172 -2.13 -22.14 27.46
CA SER A 172 -1.32 -21.16 26.72
C SER A 172 -1.27 -21.44 25.21
N ILE A 173 -1.17 -22.71 24.80
CA ILE A 173 -1.19 -23.09 23.38
C ILE A 173 -2.56 -22.80 22.76
N GLU A 174 -3.65 -23.16 23.45
CA GLU A 174 -5.02 -22.95 22.97
C GLU A 174 -5.33 -21.46 22.82
N GLN A 175 -5.04 -20.64 23.83
CA GLN A 175 -5.23 -19.19 23.78
C GLN A 175 -4.43 -18.56 22.63
N ARG A 176 -3.19 -19.00 22.40
CA ARG A 176 -2.37 -18.52 21.28
C ARG A 176 -2.98 -18.90 19.92
N SER A 177 -3.60 -20.08 19.81
CA SER A 177 -4.31 -20.50 18.61
C SER A 177 -5.53 -19.61 18.36
N GLN A 178 -6.38 -19.42 19.38
CA GLN A 178 -7.57 -18.56 19.30
C GLN A 178 -7.21 -17.12 18.92
N GLN A 179 -6.16 -16.54 19.53
CA GLN A 179 -5.71 -15.19 19.18
C GLN A 179 -5.23 -15.09 17.72
N SER A 180 -4.54 -16.12 17.23
CA SER A 180 -4.07 -16.15 15.84
C SER A 180 -5.24 -16.24 14.85
N GLU A 181 -6.29 -16.99 15.21
CA GLU A 181 -7.53 -17.09 14.44
C GLU A 181 -8.25 -15.73 14.40
N LEU A 182 -8.48 -15.10 15.57
CA LEU A 182 -9.10 -13.77 15.67
C LEU A 182 -8.33 -12.70 14.87
N THR A 183 -7.00 -12.73 14.93
CA THR A 183 -6.14 -11.83 14.14
C THR A 183 -6.29 -12.09 12.65
N THR A 184 -6.34 -13.35 12.24
CA THR A 184 -6.53 -13.74 10.83
C THR A 184 -7.89 -13.27 10.32
N GLU A 185 -8.95 -13.43 11.11
CA GLU A 185 -10.28 -12.92 10.78
C GLU A 185 -10.33 -11.40 10.71
N PHE A 186 -9.66 -10.70 11.62
CA PHE A 186 -9.52 -9.25 11.57
C PHE A 186 -8.83 -8.82 10.27
N LEU A 187 -7.66 -9.38 9.96
CA LEU A 187 -6.92 -9.04 8.74
C LEU A 187 -7.69 -9.38 7.46
N ARG A 188 -8.44 -10.48 7.43
CA ARG A 188 -9.32 -10.82 6.30
C ARG A 188 -10.43 -9.79 6.10
N ARG A 189 -11.04 -9.31 7.19
CA ARG A 189 -12.08 -8.26 7.14
C ARG A 189 -11.50 -6.94 6.63
N GLU A 190 -10.36 -6.52 7.17
CA GLU A 190 -9.67 -5.30 6.72
C GLU A 190 -9.25 -5.39 5.25
N LEU A 191 -8.75 -6.54 4.81
CA LEU A 191 -8.40 -6.77 3.40
C LEU A 191 -9.62 -6.64 2.49
N ALA A 192 -10.74 -7.29 2.85
CA ALA A 192 -11.97 -7.21 2.06
C ALA A 192 -12.51 -5.77 1.97
N GLN A 193 -12.46 -5.00 3.07
CA GLN A 193 -12.85 -3.60 3.07
C GLN A 193 -11.92 -2.74 2.21
N ALA A 194 -10.61 -2.98 2.26
CA ALA A 194 -9.63 -2.28 1.44
C ALA A 194 -9.80 -2.59 -0.06
N GLU A 195 -10.09 -3.84 -0.41
CA GLU A 195 -10.39 -4.24 -1.80
C GLU A 195 -11.66 -3.54 -2.32
N GLU A 196 -12.72 -3.47 -1.52
CA GLU A 196 -13.95 -2.80 -1.90
C GLU A 196 -13.75 -1.28 -2.04
N ALA A 197 -13.02 -0.66 -1.11
CA ALA A 197 -12.64 0.74 -1.20
C ALA A 197 -11.80 1.02 -2.46
N LEU A 198 -10.84 0.17 -2.78
CA LEU A 198 -10.01 0.30 -3.99
C LEU A 198 -10.83 0.14 -5.27
N LYS A 199 -11.76 -0.82 -5.29
CA LYS A 199 -12.69 -1.01 -6.42
C LYS A 199 -13.57 0.22 -6.63
N GLU A 200 -14.08 0.82 -5.56
CA GLU A 200 -14.90 2.03 -5.62
C GLU A 200 -14.09 3.24 -6.12
N GLN A 201 -12.85 3.41 -5.66
CA GLN A 201 -11.97 4.47 -6.16
C GLN A 201 -11.62 4.27 -7.64
N ASN A 202 -11.30 3.04 -8.05
CA ASN A 202 -11.05 2.72 -9.45
C ASN A 202 -12.29 3.02 -10.32
N ARG A 203 -13.50 2.68 -9.84
CA ARG A 203 -14.73 3.03 -10.53
C ARG A 203 -14.88 4.54 -10.71
N LYS A 204 -14.64 5.34 -9.65
CA LYS A 204 -14.67 6.80 -9.74
C LYS A 204 -13.64 7.35 -10.73
N ILE A 205 -12.43 6.79 -10.73
CA ILE A 205 -11.38 7.15 -11.70
C ILE A 205 -11.84 6.80 -13.11
N THR A 206 -12.36 5.60 -13.34
CA THR A 206 -12.88 5.19 -14.66
C THR A 206 -14.01 6.10 -15.13
N GLU A 207 -15.01 6.36 -14.28
CA GLU A 207 -16.12 7.28 -14.60
C GLU A 207 -15.63 8.71 -14.89
N PHE A 208 -14.61 9.18 -14.16
CA PHE A 208 -13.95 10.46 -14.43
C PHE A 208 -13.23 10.44 -15.78
N LYS A 209 -12.42 9.42 -16.06
CA LYS A 209 -11.71 9.26 -17.34
C LYS A 209 -12.69 9.15 -18.51
N GLU A 210 -13.82 8.47 -18.34
CA GLU A 210 -14.85 8.35 -19.38
C GLU A 210 -15.57 9.66 -19.64
N ARG A 211 -15.92 10.41 -18.58
CA ARG A 211 -16.62 11.70 -18.70
C ARG A 211 -15.74 12.78 -19.35
N TYR A 212 -14.44 12.77 -19.06
CA TYR A 212 -13.48 13.77 -19.52
C TYR A 212 -12.51 13.22 -20.58
N ARG A 213 -12.93 12.22 -21.38
CA ARG A 213 -12.11 11.71 -22.50
C ARG A 213 -11.75 12.84 -23.47
N GLY A 214 -10.48 12.93 -23.85
CA GLY A 214 -9.93 14.00 -24.67
C GLY A 214 -9.61 15.28 -23.91
N GLU A 215 -9.97 15.37 -22.63
CA GLU A 215 -9.75 16.51 -21.73
C GLU A 215 -8.89 16.11 -20.50
N LEU A 216 -8.17 14.98 -20.57
CA LEU A 216 -7.30 14.55 -19.48
C LEU A 216 -5.91 15.20 -19.56
N PRO A 217 -5.28 15.55 -18.42
CA PRO A 217 -3.88 16.00 -18.41
C PRO A 217 -2.91 14.99 -19.04
N GLU A 218 -3.17 13.69 -18.83
CA GLU A 218 -2.42 12.59 -19.45
C GLU A 218 -2.51 12.60 -21.00
N GLU A 219 -3.58 13.15 -21.56
CA GLU A 219 -3.83 13.24 -23.00
C GLU A 219 -3.41 14.61 -23.58
N GLN A 220 -2.98 15.56 -22.75
CA GLN A 220 -2.61 16.91 -23.17
C GLN A 220 -1.45 16.89 -24.16
N ASP A 221 -0.40 16.11 -23.90
CA ASP A 221 0.74 15.98 -24.82
C ASP A 221 0.33 15.39 -26.18
N ALA A 222 -0.54 14.36 -26.17
CA ALA A 222 -1.05 13.75 -27.39
C ALA A 222 -1.93 14.73 -28.18
N ASN A 223 -2.75 15.52 -27.49
CA ASN A 223 -3.54 16.58 -28.08
C ASN A 223 -2.64 17.67 -28.69
N LEU A 224 -1.60 18.12 -27.99
CA LEU A 224 -0.65 19.11 -28.49
C LEU A 224 0.08 18.63 -29.76
N HIS A 225 0.52 17.37 -29.80
CA HIS A 225 1.14 16.79 -30.99
C HIS A 225 0.15 16.71 -32.17
N ARG A 226 -1.11 16.34 -31.90
CA ARG A 226 -2.16 16.31 -32.93
C ARG A 226 -2.46 17.72 -33.45
N LEU A 227 -2.44 18.72 -32.58
CA LEU A 227 -2.60 20.13 -32.94
C LEU A 227 -1.48 20.59 -33.88
N GLU A 228 -0.22 20.27 -33.56
CA GLU A 228 0.94 20.61 -34.40
C GLU A 228 0.84 19.96 -35.79
N MET A 229 0.49 18.67 -35.84
CA MET A 229 0.27 17.94 -37.10
C MET A 229 -0.84 18.57 -37.96
N LEU A 230 -1.98 18.90 -37.36
CA LEU A 230 -3.09 19.54 -38.08
C LEU A 230 -2.72 20.96 -38.53
N GLN A 231 -1.94 21.71 -37.75
CA GLN A 231 -1.43 23.03 -38.17
C GLN A 231 -0.50 22.92 -39.38
N GLN A 232 0.40 21.94 -39.39
CA GLN A 232 1.28 21.65 -40.52
C GLN A 232 0.48 21.23 -41.76
N GLN A 233 -0.54 20.37 -41.58
CA GLN A 233 -1.44 19.96 -42.66
C GLN A 233 -2.19 21.16 -43.24
N ARG A 234 -2.76 22.03 -42.40
CA ARG A 234 -3.43 23.27 -42.83
C ARG A 234 -2.50 24.16 -43.64
N GLN A 235 -1.26 24.35 -43.19
CA GLN A 235 -0.28 25.17 -43.91
C GLN A 235 0.09 24.55 -45.27
N SER A 236 0.21 23.22 -45.34
CA SER A 236 0.47 22.51 -46.59
C SER A 236 -0.70 22.61 -47.58
N LEU A 237 -1.95 22.49 -47.11
CA LEU A 237 -3.15 22.62 -47.93
C LEU A 237 -3.31 24.05 -48.44
N ALA A 238 -3.06 25.05 -47.59
CA ALA A 238 -3.08 26.46 -47.99
C ALA A 238 -2.04 26.76 -49.09
N ALA A 239 -0.83 26.20 -48.98
CA ALA A 239 0.19 26.33 -50.01
C ALA A 239 -0.23 25.67 -51.34
N GLN A 240 -0.78 24.45 -51.29
CA GLN A 240 -1.29 23.74 -52.47
C GLN A 240 -2.44 24.48 -53.16
N ILE A 241 -3.37 25.06 -52.39
CA ILE A 241 -4.45 25.90 -52.93
C ILE A 241 -3.85 27.15 -53.61
N GLY A 242 -2.86 27.79 -52.99
CA GLY A 242 -2.15 28.93 -53.57
C GLY A 242 -1.45 28.59 -54.89
N GLU A 243 -0.75 27.46 -54.94
CA GLU A 243 -0.09 26.95 -56.15
C GLU A 243 -1.11 26.59 -57.24
N ALA A 244 -2.20 25.90 -56.89
CA ALA A 244 -3.24 25.56 -57.84
C ALA A 244 -3.94 26.82 -58.41
N ASN A 245 -4.18 27.84 -57.58
CA ASN A 245 -4.74 29.12 -58.01
C ASN A 245 -3.79 29.89 -58.94
N THR A 246 -2.49 29.94 -58.64
CA THR A 246 -1.51 30.58 -59.54
C THR A 246 -1.41 29.83 -60.86
N ARG A 247 -1.49 28.49 -60.86
CA ARG A 247 -1.55 27.67 -62.07
C ARG A 247 -2.78 27.98 -62.91
N ILE A 248 -3.96 28.08 -62.28
CA ILE A 248 -5.21 28.47 -62.95
C ILE A 248 -5.07 29.87 -63.55
N ALA A 249 -4.53 30.84 -62.80
CA ALA A 249 -4.34 32.21 -63.27
C ALA A 249 -3.38 32.28 -64.47
N MET A 250 -2.26 31.53 -64.44
CA MET A 250 -1.33 31.44 -65.58
C MET A 250 -1.97 30.78 -66.82
N MET A 251 -2.78 29.74 -66.63
CA MET A 251 -3.52 29.10 -67.72
C MET A 251 -4.60 30.02 -68.30
N ALA A 252 -5.31 30.79 -67.45
CA ALA A 252 -6.33 31.75 -67.86
C ALA A 252 -5.73 32.99 -68.55
N ALA A 253 -4.54 33.42 -68.15
CA ALA A 253 -3.79 34.51 -68.78
C ALA A 253 -3.15 34.11 -70.13
N GLY A 254 -3.39 32.88 -70.61
CA GLY A 254 -2.88 32.40 -71.90
C GLY A 254 -1.37 32.11 -71.91
N ALA A 255 -0.68 32.23 -70.78
CA ALA A 255 0.77 32.07 -70.66
C ALA A 255 1.26 30.61 -70.77
N GLY A 256 0.34 29.63 -70.88
CA GLY A 256 0.65 28.21 -71.03
C GLY A 256 0.71 27.68 -72.47
N GLY A 257 0.50 28.52 -73.48
CA GLY A 257 0.41 28.10 -74.89
C GLY A 257 1.68 28.34 -75.70
N GLY A 258 2.79 27.69 -75.36
CA GLY A 258 4.10 27.86 -76.03
C GLY A 258 4.22 27.34 -77.48
N ALA A 259 3.13 27.07 -78.19
CA ALA A 259 3.19 26.49 -79.54
C ALA A 259 1.97 26.84 -80.40
N THR A 260 1.47 28.08 -80.37
CA THR A 260 0.46 28.49 -81.35
C THR A 260 1.13 28.77 -82.71
N PRO A 261 0.51 28.38 -83.84
CA PRO A 261 1.04 28.68 -85.17
C PRO A 261 1.10 30.19 -85.44
N GLU A 262 0.37 31.00 -84.66
CA GLU A 262 0.41 32.46 -84.64
C GLU A 262 1.75 33.01 -84.10
N ALA A 263 2.32 32.42 -83.05
CA ALA A 263 3.65 32.79 -82.55
C ALA A 263 4.76 32.48 -83.57
N ARG A 264 4.60 31.40 -84.35
CA ARG A 264 5.48 31.05 -85.47
C ARG A 264 5.35 32.03 -86.64
N LEU A 265 4.12 32.45 -86.97
CA LEU A 265 3.85 33.46 -87.99
C LEU A 265 4.54 34.79 -87.67
N GLU A 266 4.47 35.22 -86.42
CA GLU A 266 5.06 36.48 -85.95
C GLU A 266 6.59 36.43 -85.96
N GLN A 267 7.17 35.27 -85.64
CA GLN A 267 8.61 35.02 -85.77
C GLN A 267 9.09 35.07 -87.23
N VAL A 268 8.35 34.46 -88.17
CA VAL A 268 8.70 34.46 -89.61
C VAL A 268 8.50 35.85 -90.22
N ARG A 269 7.46 36.59 -89.81
CA ARG A 269 7.28 38.01 -90.18
C ARG A 269 8.41 38.89 -89.67
N GLY A 270 8.91 38.64 -88.45
CA GLY A 270 10.10 39.30 -87.91
C GLY A 270 11.33 39.07 -88.78
N ARG A 271 11.57 37.83 -89.22
CA ARG A 271 12.67 37.49 -90.13
C ARG A 271 12.55 38.20 -91.48
N LEU A 272 11.38 38.21 -92.09
CA LEU A 272 11.13 38.92 -93.35
C LEU A 272 11.39 40.43 -93.20
N SER A 273 10.96 41.03 -92.09
CA SER A 273 11.21 42.46 -91.83
C SER A 273 12.69 42.79 -91.67
N SER A 274 13.47 41.86 -91.09
CA SER A 274 14.92 41.98 -90.97
C SER A 274 15.62 41.86 -92.33
N GLU A 275 15.19 40.92 -93.18
CA GLU A 275 15.73 40.73 -94.53
C GLU A 275 15.44 41.95 -95.42
N LEU A 276 14.24 42.54 -95.33
CA LEU A 276 13.87 43.77 -96.05
C LEU A 276 14.63 45.01 -95.52
N ALA A 277 14.85 45.10 -94.21
CA ALA A 277 15.64 46.19 -93.61
C ALA A 277 17.14 46.12 -93.96
N SER A 278 17.65 44.94 -94.32
CA SER A 278 19.04 44.74 -94.77
C SER A 278 19.29 45.13 -96.24
N GLY A 279 18.29 45.68 -96.93
CA GLY A 279 18.42 46.25 -98.28
C GLY A 279 18.13 45.28 -99.43
N HIS A 280 17.65 44.07 -99.15
CA HIS A 280 17.24 43.11 -100.17
C HIS A 280 15.98 43.59 -100.90
N THR A 281 16.08 43.72 -102.22
CA THR A 281 14.98 44.16 -103.11
C THR A 281 13.93 43.04 -103.24
N GLU A 282 12.67 43.39 -103.55
CA GLU A 282 11.52 42.45 -103.59
C GLU A 282 11.66 41.24 -104.54
N GLN A 283 12.73 41.15 -105.33
CA GLN A 283 13.01 40.08 -106.29
C GLN A 283 14.00 39.01 -105.79
N TYR A 284 14.47 39.09 -104.54
CA TYR A 284 15.44 38.13 -103.98
C TYR A 284 14.81 36.74 -103.71
N PRO A 285 15.48 35.61 -104.03
CA PRO A 285 14.93 34.26 -103.87
C PRO A 285 14.46 33.94 -102.45
N ASP A 286 15.19 34.43 -101.45
CA ASP A 286 14.91 34.17 -100.03
C ASP A 286 13.70 34.96 -99.52
N VAL A 287 13.49 36.19 -100.03
CA VAL A 287 12.30 37.01 -99.72
C VAL A 287 11.06 36.39 -100.37
N ILE A 288 11.19 35.81 -101.56
CA ILE A 288 10.09 35.10 -102.24
C ILE A 288 9.76 33.80 -101.50
N ALA A 289 10.77 33.05 -101.03
CA ALA A 289 10.59 31.85 -100.22
C ALA A 289 9.90 32.17 -98.88
N LEU A 290 10.37 33.21 -98.17
CA LEU A 290 9.76 33.68 -96.93
C LEU A 290 8.33 34.22 -97.13
N ARG A 291 8.05 34.93 -98.23
CA ARG A 291 6.68 35.39 -98.54
C ARG A 291 5.75 34.21 -98.81
N ARG A 292 6.20 33.19 -99.56
CA ARG A 292 5.41 31.97 -99.78
C ARG A 292 5.20 31.18 -98.49
N GLU A 293 6.20 31.14 -97.62
CA GLU A 293 6.09 30.50 -96.31
C GLU A 293 5.11 31.26 -95.40
N ILE A 294 5.13 32.59 -95.41
CA ILE A 294 4.12 33.43 -94.74
C ILE A 294 2.74 33.17 -95.34
N GLU A 295 2.59 33.13 -96.65
CA GLU A 295 1.29 32.89 -97.31
C GLU A 295 0.74 31.49 -96.97
N SER A 296 1.57 30.46 -96.96
CA SER A 296 1.17 29.12 -96.51
C SER A 296 0.83 29.08 -95.03
N LEU A 297 1.60 29.77 -94.19
CA LEU A 297 1.35 29.87 -92.76
C LEU A 297 0.14 30.76 -92.46
N GLU A 298 -0.20 31.75 -93.28
CA GLU A 298 -1.42 32.57 -93.19
C GLU A 298 -2.66 31.79 -93.64
N ALA A 299 -2.53 30.90 -94.63
CA ALA A 299 -3.60 30.01 -95.03
C ALA A 299 -3.85 28.87 -94.01
N GLU A 300 -2.78 28.30 -93.44
CA GLU A 300 -2.84 27.30 -92.37
C GLU A 300 -3.31 27.94 -91.06
N THR A 301 -2.61 28.95 -90.55
CA THR A 301 -3.18 30.26 -90.22
C THR A 301 -4.68 30.36 -90.03
N ALA A 302 -5.37 30.86 -91.06
CA ALA A 302 -6.78 31.18 -91.07
C ALA A 302 -7.71 29.96 -90.92
N LYS A 303 -7.29 28.78 -91.39
CA LYS A 303 -8.08 27.54 -91.24
C LYS A 303 -7.93 26.95 -89.82
N GLN A 304 -6.70 26.81 -89.34
CA GLN A 304 -6.38 26.34 -88.00
C GLN A 304 -6.74 27.38 -86.93
N SER A 305 -6.65 28.68 -87.16
CA SER A 305 -7.03 29.68 -86.15
C SER A 305 -8.52 29.74 -85.86
N LYS A 306 -9.40 29.16 -86.69
CA LYS A 306 -10.81 28.94 -86.31
C LYS A 306 -10.99 27.60 -85.59
N GLU A 307 -10.51 26.49 -86.15
CA GLU A 307 -10.67 25.15 -85.54
C GLU A 307 -9.82 24.92 -84.28
N VAL A 308 -8.59 25.43 -84.25
CA VAL A 308 -7.66 25.38 -83.11
C VAL A 308 -8.01 26.44 -82.06
N LYS A 309 -8.55 27.62 -82.40
CA LYS A 309 -9.02 28.55 -81.33
C LYS A 309 -10.27 28.02 -80.64
N GLU A 310 -11.23 27.44 -81.37
CA GLU A 310 -12.41 26.82 -80.74
C GLU A 310 -12.04 25.52 -79.99
N GLY A 311 -11.18 24.66 -80.56
CA GLY A 311 -10.71 23.43 -79.94
C GLY A 311 -9.74 23.63 -78.76
N ALA A 312 -8.79 24.57 -78.86
CA ALA A 312 -7.87 24.91 -77.77
C ALA A 312 -8.59 25.69 -76.66
N ALA A 313 -9.52 26.60 -76.97
CA ALA A 313 -10.34 27.26 -75.95
C ALA A 313 -11.23 26.26 -75.20
N ALA A 314 -11.85 25.29 -75.91
CA ALA A 314 -12.63 24.23 -75.27
C ALA A 314 -11.77 23.28 -74.41
N SER A 315 -10.57 22.93 -74.89
CA SER A 315 -9.61 22.09 -74.15
C SER A 315 -9.08 22.81 -72.92
N GLN A 316 -8.71 24.09 -73.04
CA GLN A 316 -8.19 24.92 -71.96
C GLN A 316 -9.27 25.23 -70.92
N ALA A 317 -10.53 25.45 -71.34
CA ALA A 317 -11.67 25.58 -70.44
C ALA A 317 -11.93 24.28 -69.64
N THR A 318 -11.81 23.12 -70.27
CA THR A 318 -11.96 21.82 -69.60
C THR A 318 -10.86 21.58 -68.57
N VAL A 319 -9.61 21.92 -68.90
CA VAL A 319 -8.47 21.82 -67.97
C VAL A 319 -8.62 22.80 -66.79
N ILE A 320 -8.99 24.05 -67.04
CA ILE A 320 -9.27 25.06 -66.00
C ILE A 320 -10.42 24.59 -65.09
N GLN A 321 -11.49 24.03 -65.65
CA GLN A 321 -12.61 23.51 -64.88
C GLN A 321 -12.21 22.33 -64.00
N SER A 322 -11.34 21.43 -64.48
CA SER A 322 -10.81 20.32 -63.67
C SER A 322 -9.91 20.81 -62.53
N ALA A 323 -9.05 21.80 -62.78
CA ALA A 323 -8.20 22.42 -61.76
C ALA A 323 -9.05 23.17 -60.71
N GLN A 324 -10.11 23.87 -61.12
CA GLN A 324 -11.05 24.51 -60.19
C GLN A 324 -11.76 23.50 -59.29
N ARG A 325 -12.16 22.33 -59.82
CA ARG A 325 -12.72 21.24 -59.00
C ARG A 325 -11.71 20.71 -57.99
N GLN A 326 -10.44 20.62 -58.37
CA GLN A 326 -9.37 20.19 -57.46
C GLN A 326 -9.12 21.23 -56.36
N VAL A 327 -9.12 22.53 -56.68
CA VAL A 327 -9.08 23.60 -55.67
C VAL A 327 -10.28 23.51 -54.73
N ALA A 328 -11.48 23.32 -55.24
CA ALA A 328 -12.68 23.18 -54.42
C ALA A 328 -12.59 21.96 -53.47
N ALA A 329 -12.01 20.85 -53.93
CA ALA A 329 -11.75 19.67 -53.08
C ALA A 329 -10.75 19.98 -51.97
N LEU A 330 -9.62 20.63 -52.30
CA LEU A 330 -8.61 21.05 -51.31
C LEU A 330 -9.17 22.07 -50.31
N GLN A 331 -10.03 22.98 -50.75
CA GLN A 331 -10.74 23.91 -49.87
C GLN A 331 -11.70 23.19 -48.92
N GLY A 332 -12.37 22.14 -49.39
CA GLY A 332 -13.19 21.28 -48.52
C GLY A 332 -12.36 20.57 -47.45
N GLU A 333 -11.20 20.04 -47.83
CA GLU A 333 -10.27 19.39 -46.90
C GLU A 333 -9.65 20.38 -45.90
N LEU A 334 -9.33 21.60 -46.35
CA LEU A 334 -8.88 22.68 -45.48
C LEU A 334 -9.95 23.05 -44.44
N ALA A 335 -11.21 23.21 -44.87
CA ALA A 335 -12.31 23.54 -43.97
C ALA A 335 -12.55 22.44 -42.92
N GLN A 336 -12.41 21.17 -43.30
CA GLN A 336 -12.46 20.05 -42.34
C GLN A 336 -11.30 20.12 -41.33
N THR A 337 -10.08 20.35 -41.81
CA THR A 337 -8.89 20.47 -40.97
C THR A 337 -9.01 21.65 -39.98
N GLU A 338 -9.57 22.79 -40.43
CA GLU A 338 -9.81 23.97 -39.59
C GLU A 338 -10.89 23.72 -38.54
N ALA A 339 -11.94 22.98 -38.87
CA ALA A 339 -12.96 22.56 -37.91
C ALA A 339 -12.38 21.65 -36.83
N GLU A 340 -11.56 20.64 -37.21
CA GLU A 340 -10.86 19.77 -36.26
C GLU A 340 -9.89 20.55 -35.35
N LEU A 341 -9.15 21.52 -35.90
CA LEU A 341 -8.26 22.39 -35.12
C LEU A 341 -9.02 23.21 -34.09
N HIS A 342 -10.14 23.84 -34.48
CA HIS A 342 -10.94 24.66 -33.58
C HIS A 342 -11.54 23.82 -32.46
N GLU A 343 -12.05 22.62 -32.78
CA GLU A 343 -12.56 21.68 -31.79
C GLU A 343 -11.48 21.28 -30.78
N LEU A 344 -10.29 20.90 -31.26
CA LEU A 344 -9.19 20.46 -30.42
C LEU A 344 -8.61 21.58 -29.56
N GLN A 345 -8.50 22.81 -30.09
CA GLN A 345 -8.12 24.00 -29.32
C GLN A 345 -9.11 24.31 -28.21
N THR A 346 -10.42 24.18 -28.49
CA THR A 346 -11.46 24.43 -27.48
C THR A 346 -11.38 23.41 -26.34
N ARG A 347 -11.06 22.15 -26.65
CA ARG A 347 -10.83 21.10 -25.64
C ARG A 347 -9.60 21.38 -24.79
N ILE A 348 -8.47 21.76 -25.39
CA ILE A 348 -7.21 22.07 -24.66
C ILE A 348 -7.37 23.29 -23.73
N ILE A 349 -8.23 24.26 -24.05
CA ILE A 349 -8.47 25.42 -23.16
C ILE A 349 -9.34 25.04 -21.95
N ARG A 350 -10.13 23.97 -22.04
CA ARG A 350 -10.97 23.47 -20.94
C ARG A 350 -10.21 22.60 -19.95
N THR A 351 -9.13 21.96 -20.39
CA THR A 351 -8.18 21.21 -19.54
C THR A 351 -7.22 22.13 -18.83
#